data_AF-A0A532CB77-F1
#
_entry.id   AF-A0A532CB77-F1
#
_cell.length_a   1.000
_cell.length_b   1.000
_cell.length_c   1.000
_cell.angle_alpha   90.00
_cell.angle_beta   90.00
_cell.angle_gamma   90.00
#
_symmetry.space_group_name_H-M   'P 1'
#
loop_
_entity.id
_entity.type
_entity.pdbx_description
1 polymer ?
#
loop_
_entity_poly.entity_id
_entity_poly.type
_entity_poly.pdbx_seq_one_letter_code
_entity_poly.pdbx_strand_id
1 'polypeptide(L)'
;MTEVNSMYHAQSRSDGLKAQVYKLEGLAHHTVVNPTFDQFDADTEDLLIKIYGVNHQYVESYKYATVGEAEALVNLPESAQEPMTRDIPKKGLQQRRQVLQSILTDLQTLEAQETDLLTGEDREDPPGPS
;
A
#
# COMPACT_ATOMS: atom_id res chain seq x y z
N MET A 1 2.02 38.12 -18.51
CA MET A 1 0.93 37.13 -18.50
C MET A 1 1.45 35.93 -17.75
N THR A 2 0.80 35.62 -16.63
CA THR A 2 1.26 34.66 -15.62
C THR A 2 1.08 33.24 -16.15
N GLU A 3 2.17 32.49 -16.30
CA GLU A 3 2.10 31.03 -16.41
C GLU A 3 1.62 30.50 -15.06
N VAL A 4 0.32 30.28 -14.96
CA VAL A 4 -0.31 29.75 -13.76
C VAL A 4 -0.07 28.25 -13.75
N ASN A 5 1.08 27.84 -13.19
CA ASN A 5 1.32 26.62 -12.44
C ASN A 5 0.32 25.45 -12.67
N SER A 6 0.36 24.83 -13.85
CA SER A 6 -0.44 23.62 -14.16
C SER A 6 0.21 22.32 -13.65
N MET A 7 1.20 22.38 -12.76
CA MET A 7 1.79 21.19 -12.13
C MET A 7 1.12 20.84 -10.79
N TYR A 8 -0.20 20.77 -10.78
CA TYR A 8 -0.92 19.97 -9.79
C TYR A 8 -1.49 18.77 -10.53
N HIS A 9 -0.65 17.76 -10.80
CA HIS A 9 -1.19 16.43 -11.03
C HIS A 9 -1.92 16.06 -9.73
N ALA A 10 -3.24 15.89 -9.80
CA ALA A 10 -4.00 15.34 -8.69
C ALA A 10 -3.32 14.02 -8.31
N GLN A 11 -2.75 13.94 -7.11
CA GLN A 11 -2.11 12.70 -6.65
C GLN A 11 -3.14 11.57 -6.74
N SER A 12 -2.77 10.49 -7.42
CA SER A 12 -3.65 9.34 -7.55
C SER A 12 -3.81 8.65 -6.20
N ARG A 13 -4.83 7.81 -6.06
CA ARG A 13 -4.97 6.97 -4.85
C ARG A 13 -3.79 6.01 -4.76
N SER A 14 -3.29 5.55 -5.91
CA SER A 14 -2.08 4.72 -6.00
C SER A 14 -0.80 5.43 -5.54
N ASP A 15 -0.67 6.75 -5.68
CA ASP A 15 0.50 7.50 -5.20
C ASP A 15 0.66 7.41 -3.68
N GLY A 16 -0.46 7.52 -2.94
CA GLY A 16 -0.46 7.37 -1.48
C GLY A 16 0.00 5.98 -1.05
N LEU A 17 -0.48 4.93 -1.73
CA LEU A 17 -0.13 3.55 -1.42
C LEU A 17 1.33 3.24 -1.79
N LYS A 18 1.81 3.79 -2.92
CA LYS A 18 3.20 3.71 -3.33
C LYS A 18 4.14 4.36 -2.31
N ALA A 19 3.75 5.51 -1.75
CA ALA A 19 4.52 6.16 -0.69
C ALA A 19 4.64 5.28 0.57
N GLN A 20 3.59 4.56 0.96
CA GLN A 20 3.65 3.62 2.08
C GLN A 20 4.59 2.43 1.79
N VAL A 21 4.58 1.88 0.56
CA VAL A 21 5.52 0.81 0.17
C VAL A 21 6.97 1.29 0.29
N TYR A 22 7.30 2.49 -0.16
CA TYR A 22 8.65 3.05 0.00
C TYR A 22 9.03 3.28 1.46
N LYS A 23 8.10 3.79 2.29
CA LYS A 23 8.32 3.98 3.72
C LYS A 23 8.62 2.63 4.40
N LEU A 24 7.89 1.57 4.05
CA LEU A 24 8.12 0.21 4.55
C LEU A 24 9.51 -0.33 4.15
N GLU A 25 9.95 -0.08 2.92
CA GLU A 25 11.28 -0.47 2.46
C GLU A 25 12.39 0.28 3.21
N GLY A 26 12.23 1.59 3.44
CA GLY A 26 13.16 2.37 4.25
C GLY A 26 13.27 1.80 5.67
N LEU A 27 12.13 1.52 6.30
CA LEU A 27 12.08 0.90 7.63
C LEU A 27 12.81 -0.45 7.66
N ALA A 28 12.61 -1.31 6.66
CA ALA A 28 13.27 -2.61 6.59
C ALA A 28 14.81 -2.55 6.54
N HIS A 29 15.40 -1.45 6.07
CA HIS A 29 16.85 -1.27 6.01
C HIS A 29 17.45 -0.71 7.30
N HIS A 30 16.66 -0.07 8.17
CA HIS A 30 17.14 0.66 9.36
C HIS A 30 17.04 -0.12 10.69
N THR A 31 16.36 -1.26 10.74
CA THR A 31 16.07 -1.94 12.02
C THR A 31 17.19 -2.88 12.48
N VAL A 32 18.06 -2.39 13.36
CA VAL A 32 18.97 -3.22 14.19
C VAL A 32 18.33 -3.54 15.56
N VAL A 33 17.28 -2.81 15.95
CA VAL A 33 16.51 -2.97 17.20
C VAL A 33 15.04 -2.69 16.88
N ASN A 34 14.15 -3.65 17.16
CA ASN A 34 12.69 -3.62 16.89
C ASN A 34 12.05 -2.24 17.22
N PRO A 35 11.79 -1.37 16.22
CA PRO A 35 10.78 -0.34 16.39
C PRO A 35 9.44 -1.00 16.08
N THR A 36 8.50 -0.95 17.01
CA THR A 36 7.13 -1.38 16.70
C THR A 36 6.62 -0.56 15.52
N PHE A 37 6.12 -1.24 14.49
CA PHE A 37 5.62 -0.62 13.26
C PHE A 37 4.22 -0.02 13.44
N ASP A 38 3.73 0.09 14.68
CA ASP A 38 2.36 0.46 15.03
C ASP A 38 1.89 1.73 14.32
N GLN A 39 2.72 2.78 14.29
CA GLN A 39 2.36 4.03 13.62
C GLN A 39 2.31 3.86 12.09
N PHE A 40 3.26 3.10 11.52
CA PHE A 40 3.24 2.80 10.09
C PHE A 40 2.00 1.97 9.72
N ASP A 41 1.69 0.96 10.53
CA ASP A 41 0.55 0.08 10.34
C ASP A 41 -0.78 0.85 10.47
N ALA A 42 -0.90 1.75 11.46
CA ALA A 42 -2.05 2.64 11.61
C ALA A 42 -2.20 3.61 10.43
N ASP A 43 -1.13 4.28 9.99
CA ASP A 43 -1.15 5.18 8.84
C ASP A 43 -1.59 4.45 7.56
N THR A 44 -1.16 3.19 7.41
CA THR A 44 -1.47 2.35 6.26
C THR A 44 -2.92 1.88 6.29
N GLU A 45 -3.42 1.45 7.45
CA GLU A 45 -4.82 1.10 7.63
C GLU A 45 -5.74 2.29 7.31
N ASP A 46 -5.45 3.47 7.86
CA ASP A 46 -6.21 4.70 7.59
C ASP A 46 -6.25 5.05 6.10
N LEU A 47 -5.13 4.87 5.39
CA LEU A 47 -5.08 5.06 3.95
C LEU A 47 -5.97 4.06 3.21
N LEU A 48 -5.90 2.77 3.55
CA LEU A 48 -6.73 1.74 2.94
C LEU A 48 -8.22 1.97 3.20
N ILE A 49 -8.59 2.40 4.42
CA ILE A 49 -9.95 2.77 4.78
C ILE A 49 -10.43 3.97 3.96
N LYS A 50 -9.59 4.99 3.74
CA LYS A 50 -9.93 6.15 2.90
C LYS A 50 -10.17 5.77 1.45
N ILE A 51 -9.43 4.79 0.91
CA ILE A 51 -9.53 4.37 -0.48
C ILE A 51 -10.73 3.44 -0.70
N TYR A 52 -10.92 2.45 0.18
CA TYR A 52 -11.86 1.34 -0.05
C TYR A 52 -13.01 1.23 0.96
N GLY A 53 -12.93 1.94 2.08
CA GLY A 53 -13.85 1.81 3.21
C GLY A 53 -13.43 0.76 4.24
N VAL A 54 -13.98 0.87 5.45
CA VAL A 54 -13.56 0.11 6.64
C VAL A 54 -13.76 -1.41 6.56
N ASN A 55 -14.73 -1.87 5.77
CA ASN A 55 -15.10 -3.29 5.65
C ASN A 55 -14.53 -3.95 4.39
N HIS A 56 -13.57 -3.33 3.70
CA HIS A 56 -13.02 -3.89 2.48
C HIS A 56 -11.99 -4.98 2.78
N GLN A 57 -11.97 -6.04 1.95
CA GLN A 57 -11.05 -7.18 2.10
C GLN A 57 -9.57 -6.79 2.16
N TYR A 58 -9.18 -5.66 1.55
CA TYR A 58 -7.80 -5.17 1.59
C TYR A 58 -7.40 -4.60 2.95
N VAL A 59 -8.36 -4.00 3.68
CA VAL A 59 -8.13 -3.57 5.07
C VAL A 59 -7.93 -4.79 5.96
N GLU A 60 -8.77 -5.82 5.79
CA GLU A 60 -8.65 -7.08 6.55
C GLU A 60 -7.36 -7.82 6.23
N SER A 61 -7.02 -7.95 4.94
CA SER A 61 -5.80 -8.63 4.49
C SER A 61 -4.54 -7.97 5.04
N TYR A 62 -4.54 -6.63 5.13
CA TYR A 62 -3.44 -5.90 5.76
C TYR A 62 -3.35 -6.20 7.26
N LYS A 63 -4.48 -6.19 7.99
CA LYS A 63 -4.52 -6.54 9.43
C LYS A 63 -4.01 -7.95 9.70
N TYR A 64 -4.37 -8.92 8.87
CA TYR A 64 -3.85 -10.29 9.03
C TYR A 64 -2.32 -10.35 8.87
N ALA A 65 -1.74 -9.54 7.97
CA ALA A 65 -0.30 -9.46 7.80
C ALA A 65 0.44 -8.83 9.00
N THR A 66 -0.23 -8.04 9.83
CA THR A 66 0.37 -7.47 11.06
C THR A 66 0.28 -8.42 12.25
N VAL A 67 -0.78 -9.22 12.37
CA VAL A 67 -0.99 -10.18 13.48
C VAL A 67 -0.02 -11.36 13.45
N GLY A 68 0.35 -11.85 12.26
CA GLY A 68 1.22 -13.02 12.11
C GLY A 68 2.62 -12.85 12.73
N GLU A 69 3.12 -11.62 12.82
CA GLU A 69 4.39 -11.31 13.49
C GLU A 69 4.26 -11.40 15.02
N ALA A 70 3.19 -10.83 15.58
CA ALA A 70 2.93 -10.82 17.02
C ALA A 70 2.75 -12.25 17.56
N GLU A 71 2.01 -13.10 16.85
CA GLU A 71 1.84 -14.51 17.22
C GLU A 71 3.16 -15.30 17.14
N ALA A 72 4.00 -15.03 16.14
CA ALA A 72 5.29 -15.70 16.00
C ALA A 72 6.29 -15.34 17.10
N LEU A 73 6.25 -14.09 17.59
CA LEU A 73 7.10 -13.64 18.71
C LEU A 73 6.63 -14.22 20.06
N VAL A 74 5.32 -14.28 20.31
CA VAL A 74 4.75 -14.80 21.56
C VAL A 74 4.96 -16.32 21.71
N ASN A 75 4.95 -17.06 20.60
CA ASN A 75 5.13 -18.51 20.61
C ASN A 75 6.60 -18.97 20.55
N LEU A 76 7.56 -18.05 20.65
CA LEU A 76 8.97 -18.39 20.54
C LEU A 76 9.50 -19.02 21.83
N PRO A 77 10.05 -20.25 21.80
CA PRO A 77 10.65 -20.86 22.98
C PRO A 77 11.88 -20.07 23.44
N GLU A 78 12.12 -20.02 24.75
CA GLU A 78 13.18 -19.25 25.40
C GLU A 78 14.59 -19.55 24.83
N SER A 79 14.82 -20.80 24.42
CA SER A 79 16.05 -21.28 23.79
C SER A 79 16.25 -20.86 22.32
N ALA A 80 15.23 -20.29 21.67
CA ALA A 80 15.28 -19.80 20.28
C ALA A 80 15.33 -18.26 20.18
N GLN A 81 15.39 -17.56 21.32
CA GLN A 81 15.33 -16.10 21.40
C GLN A 81 16.52 -15.36 20.77
N GLU A 82 17.67 -15.99 20.51
CA GLU A 82 18.81 -15.30 19.87
C GLU A 82 18.88 -15.43 18.33
N PRO A 83 18.71 -16.61 17.71
CA PRO A 83 18.78 -16.72 16.25
C PRO A 83 17.46 -16.40 15.53
N MET A 84 16.28 -16.74 16.09
CA MET A 84 14.99 -16.57 15.39
C MET A 84 14.36 -15.18 15.55
N THR A 85 14.71 -14.43 16.60
CA THR A 85 14.20 -13.07 16.83
C THR A 85 14.64 -12.07 15.76
N ARG A 86 15.70 -12.36 14.99
CA ARG A 86 16.13 -11.52 13.85
C ARG A 86 15.35 -11.77 12.56
N ASP A 87 14.79 -12.98 12.39
CA ASP A 87 14.11 -13.37 11.15
C ASP A 87 12.60 -13.13 11.20
N ILE A 88 11.99 -13.14 12.39
CA ILE A 88 10.55 -12.92 12.55
C ILE A 88 10.13 -11.50 12.10
N PRO A 89 10.80 -10.40 12.51
CA PRO A 89 10.47 -9.06 12.03
C PRO A 89 10.67 -8.91 10.51
N LYS A 90 11.70 -9.56 9.95
CA LYS A 90 11.94 -9.54 8.50
C LYS A 90 10.82 -10.23 7.73
N LYS A 91 10.31 -11.36 8.23
CA LYS A 91 9.18 -12.07 7.62
C LYS A 91 7.90 -11.27 7.72
N GLY A 92 7.61 -10.65 8.87
CA GLY A 92 6.46 -9.75 9.03
C GLY A 92 6.51 -8.56 8.07
N LEU A 93 7.67 -7.91 7.93
CA LEU A 93 7.89 -6.84 6.94
C LEU A 93 7.69 -7.30 5.49
N GLN A 94 8.17 -8.50 5.15
CA GLN A 94 7.97 -9.07 3.81
C GLN A 94 6.49 -9.34 3.51
N GLN A 95 5.74 -9.86 4.49
CA GLN A 95 4.30 -10.11 4.36
C GLN A 95 3.54 -8.80 4.13
N ARG A 96 3.77 -7.77 4.96
CA ARG A 96 3.19 -6.43 4.77
C ARG A 96 3.48 -5.89 3.37
N ARG A 97 4.73 -6.01 2.90
CA ARG A 97 5.14 -5.54 1.56
C ARG A 97 4.39 -6.25 0.45
N GLN A 98 4.29 -7.58 0.51
CA GLN A 98 3.58 -8.36 -0.50
C GLN A 98 2.11 -7.98 -0.60
N VAL A 99 1.44 -7.80 0.54
CA VAL A 99 0.04 -7.35 0.58
C VAL A 99 -0.11 -5.97 -0.06
N LEU A 100 0.71 -4.99 0.35
CA LEU A 100 0.62 -3.63 -0.21
C LEU A 100 0.94 -3.57 -1.71
N GLN A 101 1.89 -4.37 -2.20
CA GLN A 101 2.21 -4.45 -3.61
C GLN A 101 1.07 -5.06 -4.43
N SER A 102 0.38 -6.08 -3.90
CA SER A 102 -0.80 -6.65 -4.53
C SER A 102 -1.91 -5.60 -4.65
N ILE A 103 -2.23 -4.92 -3.54
CA ILE A 103 -3.28 -3.88 -3.51
C ILE A 103 -2.94 -2.74 -4.48
N LEU A 104 -1.66 -2.33 -4.53
CA LEU A 104 -1.20 -1.28 -5.44
C LEU A 104 -1.39 -1.66 -6.90
N THR A 105 -1.08 -2.90 -7.26
CA THR A 105 -1.23 -3.41 -8.63
C THR A 105 -2.70 -3.39 -9.06
N ASP A 106 -3.59 -3.84 -8.18
CA ASP A 106 -5.02 -3.84 -8.42
C ASP A 106 -5.57 -2.41 -8.54
N LEU A 107 -5.14 -1.50 -7.66
CA LEU A 107 -5.54 -0.10 -7.68
C LEU A 107 -5.10 0.62 -8.97
N GLN A 108 -3.85 0.42 -9.39
CA GLN A 108 -3.34 1.01 -10.63
C GLN A 108 -4.09 0.50 -11.86
N THR A 109 -4.48 -0.77 -11.85
CA THR A 109 -5.30 -1.36 -12.92
C THR A 109 -6.68 -0.70 -12.98
N LEU A 110 -7.32 -0.49 -11.83
CA LEU A 110 -8.62 0.19 -11.74
C LEU A 110 -8.53 1.65 -12.20
N GLU A 111 -7.52 2.40 -11.74
CA GLU A 111 -7.30 3.79 -12.14
C GLU A 111 -7.03 3.94 -13.65
N ALA A 112 -6.30 3.00 -14.25
CA ALA A 112 -6.09 2.97 -15.70
C ALA A 112 -7.40 2.75 -16.46
N GLN A 113 -8.23 1.79 -16.01
CA GLN A 113 -9.55 1.53 -16.63
C GLN A 113 -10.49 2.73 -16.50
N GLU A 114 -10.54 3.38 -15.34
CA GLU A 114 -11.32 4.62 -15.14
C GLU A 114 -10.88 5.73 -16.09
N THR A 115 -9.56 5.89 -16.29
CA THR A 115 -8.99 6.88 -17.21
C THR A 115 -9.34 6.57 -18.67
N ASP A 116 -9.27 5.29 -19.07
CA ASP A 116 -9.62 4.86 -20.41
C ASP A 116 -11.11 5.08 -20.71
N LEU A 117 -12.00 4.83 -19.74
CA LEU A 117 -13.43 5.10 -19.88
C LEU A 117 -13.71 6.60 -20.04
N LEU A 118 -13.13 7.44 -19.18
CA LEU A 118 -13.31 8.90 -19.21
C LEU A 118 -12.75 9.55 -20.48
N THR A 119 -11.73 8.95 -21.11
CA THR A 119 -11.14 9.47 -22.36
C THR A 119 -11.71 8.82 -23.63
N GLY A 120 -12.37 7.66 -23.51
CA GLY A 120 -12.97 6.92 -24.61
C GLY A 120 -14.36 7.41 -25.04
N GLU A 121 -15.11 8.11 -24.17
CA GLU A 121 -16.44 8.64 -24.48
C GLU A 121 -16.44 9.86 -25.42
N ASP A 122 -15.29 10.50 -25.67
CA ASP A 122 -15.17 11.74 -26.48
C ASP A 122 -14.83 11.48 -27.97
N ARG A 123 -15.00 10.23 -28.44
CA ARG A 123 -14.91 9.87 -29.88
C ARG A 123 -16.31 9.78 -30.49
N GLU A 124 -17.05 10.88 -30.49
CA GLU A 124 -18.16 11.02 -31.45
C GLU A 124 -17.57 11.18 -32.85
N ASP A 125 -17.80 10.19 -33.72
CA ASP A 125 -17.50 10.30 -35.15
C ASP A 125 -18.19 11.57 -35.70
N PRO A 126 -17.45 12.49 -36.35
CA PRO A 126 -18.10 13.64 -36.95
C PRO A 126 -19.08 13.14 -38.02
N PRO A 127 -20.31 13.68 -38.10
CA PRO A 127 -21.24 13.30 -39.14
C PRO A 127 -20.58 13.59 -40.50
N GLY A 128 -20.34 12.53 -41.27
CA GLY A 128 -19.75 12.63 -42.60
C GLY A 128 -20.58 13.57 -43.48
N PRO A 129 -19.92 14.37 -44.35
CA PRO A 129 -20.64 15.32 -45.18
C PRO A 129 -21.61 14.58 -46.10
N SER A 130 -22.88 14.99 -46.06
CA SER A 130 -23.97 14.52 -46.93
C SER A 130 -23.77 14.93 -48.39
#